data_AF-A0A6M1Y5N3-F1
#
_entry.id   AF-A0A6M1Y5N3-F1
#
_cell.length_a   1.000
_cell.length_b   1.000
_cell.length_c   1.000
_cell.angle_alpha   90.00
_cell.angle_beta   90.00
_cell.angle_gamma   90.00
#
_symmetry.space_group_name_H-M   'P 1'
#
loop_
_entity.id
_entity.type
_entity.pdbx_description
1 polymer ?
#
loop_
_entity_poly.entity_id
_entity_poly.type
_entity_poly.pdbx_seq_one_letter_code
_entity_poly.pdbx_strand_id
1 'polypeptide(L)'
;MAEKKHSRFIVIGLGRFGGALAERLAKNGHKVTGVDIDEAAVQRVEHCLAEALVADGADEEVLEALDLPNADAVFISLGDHANRSIVTTMLALEHGAERVLIKGIDELHAKILRKLGDVEVLFAEEAMARYVADHLV
;
A
#
# COMPACT_ATOMS: atom_id res chain seq x y z
N MET A 1 -25.50 17.25 -7.38
CA MET A 1 -24.26 17.25 -6.57
C MET A 1 -23.94 15.79 -6.32
N ALA A 2 -22.87 15.25 -6.90
CA ALA A 2 -22.53 13.84 -6.73
C ALA A 2 -22.04 13.63 -5.29
N GLU A 3 -22.62 12.67 -4.56
CA GLU A 3 -22.14 12.25 -3.26
C GLU A 3 -20.65 11.89 -3.39
N LYS A 4 -19.79 12.47 -2.55
CA LYS A 4 -18.40 12.05 -2.46
C LYS A 4 -18.40 10.60 -1.95
N LYS A 5 -18.15 9.64 -2.85
CA LYS A 5 -17.86 8.25 -2.45
C LYS A 5 -16.66 8.28 -1.51
N HIS A 6 -16.86 8.01 -0.22
CA HIS A 6 -15.76 7.83 0.71
C HIS A 6 -15.07 6.52 0.40
N SER A 7 -14.09 6.56 -0.50
CA SER A 7 -13.27 5.39 -0.83
C SER A 7 -12.52 4.88 0.40
N ARG A 8 -12.36 3.57 0.46
CA ARG A 8 -11.62 2.84 1.49
C ARG A 8 -10.31 2.34 0.90
N PHE A 9 -9.21 2.63 1.58
CA PHE A 9 -7.88 2.19 1.19
C PHE A 9 -7.20 1.49 2.34
N ILE A 10 -6.43 0.45 2.02
CA ILE A 10 -5.58 -0.23 2.98
C ILE A 10 -4.13 0.00 2.54
N VAL A 11 -3.29 0.43 3.47
CA VAL A 11 -1.86 0.68 3.22
C VAL A 11 -1.04 -0.23 4.13
N ILE A 12 -0.36 -1.20 3.54
CA ILE A 12 0.52 -2.14 4.21
C ILE A 12 1.97 -1.67 4.02
N GLY A 13 2.59 -1.26 5.12
CA GLY A 13 3.87 -0.58 5.15
C GLY A 13 3.71 0.94 5.19
N LEU A 14 3.96 1.53 6.36
CA LEU A 14 3.91 2.96 6.70
C LEU A 14 5.30 3.58 6.82
N GLY A 15 6.26 3.04 6.05
CA GLY A 15 7.55 3.68 5.80
C GLY A 15 7.42 5.05 5.10
N ARG A 16 8.52 5.58 4.57
CA ARG A 16 8.54 6.95 4.00
C ARG A 16 7.48 7.18 2.92
N PHE A 17 7.36 6.24 1.98
CA PHE A 17 6.40 6.37 0.88
C PHE A 17 4.97 6.02 1.31
N GLY A 18 4.78 4.83 1.87
CA GLY A 18 3.45 4.37 2.28
C GLY A 18 2.79 5.24 3.34
N GLY A 19 3.56 5.74 4.33
CA GLY A 19 3.06 6.70 5.32
C GLY A 19 2.62 8.02 4.69
N ALA A 20 3.43 8.59 3.78
CA ALA A 20 3.06 9.81 3.06
C ALA A 20 1.83 9.62 2.16
N LEU A 21 1.70 8.45 1.53
CA LEU A 21 0.51 8.09 0.75
C LEU A 21 -0.73 7.99 1.65
N ALA A 22 -0.63 7.28 2.78
CA ALA A 22 -1.72 7.10 3.74
C ALA A 22 -2.22 8.45 4.28
N GLU A 23 -1.30 9.31 4.71
CA GLU A 23 -1.63 10.67 5.16
C GLU A 23 -2.33 11.48 4.07
N ARG A 24 -1.84 11.40 2.82
CA ARG A 24 -2.40 12.19 1.72
C ARG A 24 -3.81 11.72 1.35
N LEU A 25 -4.04 10.41 1.32
CA LEU A 25 -5.36 9.82 1.11
C LEU A 25 -6.33 10.24 2.22
N ALA A 26 -5.91 10.18 3.48
CA ALA A 26 -6.71 10.64 4.61
C ALA A 26 -7.05 12.14 4.52
N LYS A 27 -6.06 12.99 4.22
CA LYS A 27 -6.25 14.44 4.02
C LYS A 27 -7.20 14.75 2.87
N ASN A 28 -7.29 13.89 1.86
CA ASN A 28 -8.25 14.02 0.75
C ASN A 28 -9.68 13.59 1.13
N GLY A 29 -9.91 13.11 2.36
CA GLY A 29 -11.22 12.72 2.89
C GLY A 29 -11.59 11.26 2.68
N HIS A 30 -10.60 10.39 2.43
CA HIS A 30 -10.79 8.94 2.30
C HIS A 30 -10.55 8.23 3.62
N LYS A 31 -11.15 7.04 3.78
CA LYS A 31 -10.90 6.17 4.93
C LYS A 31 -9.68 5.33 4.64
N VAL A 32 -8.69 5.38 5.53
CA VAL A 32 -7.43 4.67 5.35
C VAL A 32 -7.18 3.82 6.59
N THR A 33 -6.96 2.53 6.37
CA THR A 33 -6.41 1.59 7.37
C THR A 33 -4.92 1.41 7.08
N GLY A 34 -4.07 1.75 8.03
CA GLY A 34 -2.61 1.60 7.92
C GLY A 34 -2.08 0.44 8.75
N VAL A 35 -1.13 -0.32 8.22
CA VAL A 35 -0.49 -1.44 8.93
C VAL A 35 1.02 -1.31 8.78
N ASP A 36 1.77 -1.39 9.87
CA ASP A 36 3.23 -1.54 9.83
C ASP A 36 3.72 -2.32 11.06
N ILE A 37 4.84 -3.01 10.94
CA ILE A 37 5.48 -3.74 12.05
C ILE A 37 6.23 -2.79 12.99
N ASP A 38 6.69 -1.65 12.48
CA ASP A 38 7.36 -0.61 13.25
C ASP A 38 6.33 0.29 13.93
N GLU A 39 6.21 0.17 15.25
CA GLU A 39 5.34 1.01 16.07
C GLU A 39 5.61 2.51 15.85
N ALA A 40 6.87 2.91 15.69
CA ALA A 40 7.21 4.30 15.44
C ALA A 40 6.71 4.77 14.06
N ALA A 41 6.53 3.86 13.10
CA ALA A 41 5.92 4.18 11.82
C ALA A 41 4.42 4.42 11.91
N VAL A 42 3.73 3.58 12.68
CA VAL A 42 2.29 3.72 12.96
C VAL A 42 2.00 5.02 13.70
N GLN A 43 2.71 5.29 14.80
CA GLN A 43 2.49 6.47 15.65
C GLN A 43 2.65 7.81 14.88
N ARG A 44 3.50 7.86 13.85
CA ARG A 44 3.67 9.08 13.03
C ARG A 44 2.39 9.49 12.31
N VAL A 45 1.59 8.52 11.87
CA VAL A 45 0.46 8.77 10.97
C VAL A 45 -0.90 8.44 11.59
N GLU A 46 -0.95 7.69 12.69
CA GLU A 46 -2.20 7.21 13.32
C GLU A 46 -3.22 8.33 13.58
N HIS A 47 -2.74 9.52 13.94
CA HIS A 47 -3.58 10.69 14.26
C HIS A 47 -4.49 11.15 13.09
N CYS A 48 -4.19 10.74 11.85
CA CYS A 48 -4.98 11.09 10.68
C CYS A 48 -5.65 9.90 9.99
N LEU A 49 -5.31 8.66 10.36
CA LEU A 49 -5.89 7.47 9.75
C LEU A 49 -7.23 7.12 10.40
N ALA A 50 -8.07 6.37 9.68
CA ALA A 50 -9.31 5.84 10.26
C ALA A 50 -9.00 4.70 11.24
N GLU A 51 -7.97 3.92 10.91
CA GLU A 51 -7.45 2.82 11.72
C GLU A 51 -5.95 2.67 11.44
N ALA A 52 -5.17 2.36 12.47
CA ALA A 52 -3.74 2.15 12.37
C ALA A 52 -3.33 0.98 13.28
N LEU A 53 -2.63 0.00 12.73
CA LEU A 53 -2.33 -1.28 13.36
C LEU A 53 -0.82 -1.51 13.38
N VAL A 54 -0.28 -1.85 14.56
CA VAL A 54 1.09 -2.34 14.71
C VAL A 54 1.08 -3.85 14.53
N ALA A 55 1.42 -4.34 13.33
CA ALA A 55 1.35 -5.76 12.98
C ALA A 55 2.23 -6.08 11.77
N ASP A 56 2.59 -7.36 11.59
CA ASP A 56 3.28 -7.79 10.37
C ASP A 56 2.28 -7.92 9.21
N GLY A 57 2.39 -7.02 8.24
CA GLY A 57 1.56 -7.05 7.03
C GLY A 57 1.84 -8.22 6.07
N ALA A 58 2.76 -9.12 6.39
CA ALA A 58 2.96 -10.40 5.70
C ALA A 58 2.39 -11.60 6.47
N ASP A 59 1.76 -11.37 7.62
CA ASP A 59 1.07 -12.38 8.39
C ASP A 59 -0.35 -12.59 7.84
N GLU A 60 -0.72 -13.85 7.62
CA GLU A 60 -2.03 -14.25 7.10
C GLU A 60 -3.16 -13.87 8.06
N GLU A 61 -2.97 -14.04 9.37
CA GLU A 61 -4.00 -13.69 10.37
C GLU A 61 -4.29 -12.18 10.36
N VAL A 62 -3.26 -11.37 10.09
CA VAL A 62 -3.39 -9.92 9.97
C VAL A 62 -4.15 -9.56 8.70
N LEU A 63 -3.83 -10.20 7.56
CA LEU A 63 -4.50 -9.94 6.28
C LEU A 63 -5.97 -10.40 6.30
N GLU A 64 -6.28 -11.52 6.96
CA GLU A 64 -7.65 -12.00 7.15
C GLU A 64 -8.48 -11.05 8.02
N ALA A 65 -7.87 -10.42 9.03
CA ALA A 65 -8.54 -9.44 9.88
C ALA A 65 -8.82 -8.10 9.17
N LEU A 66 -8.14 -7.83 8.04
CA LEU A 66 -8.36 -6.63 7.25
C LEU A 66 -9.58 -6.79 6.32
N ASP A 67 -10.36 -5.73 6.18
CA ASP A 67 -11.55 -5.69 5.32
C ASP A 67 -11.17 -5.51 3.82
N LEU A 68 -10.26 -6.36 3.32
CA LEU A 68 -9.70 -6.34 1.97
C LEU A 68 -10.77 -6.38 0.85
N PRO A 69 -11.83 -7.21 0.93
CA PRO A 69 -12.88 -7.26 -0.11
C PRO A 69 -13.65 -5.96 -0.30
N ASN A 70 -13.64 -5.09 0.71
CA ASN A 70 -14.41 -3.86 0.76
C ASN A 70 -13.56 -2.61 0.48
N ALA A 71 -12.24 -2.78 0.35
CA ALA A 71 -11.31 -1.72 -0.01
C ALA A 71 -11.36 -1.46 -1.53
N ASP A 72 -11.38 -0.18 -1.92
CA ASP A 72 -11.29 0.20 -3.33
C ASP A 72 -9.88 -0.07 -3.90
N ALA A 73 -8.85 -0.06 -3.05
CA ALA A 73 -7.51 -0.55 -3.38
C ALA A 73 -6.67 -0.85 -2.13
N VAL A 74 -5.72 -1.77 -2.28
CA VAL A 74 -4.69 -2.10 -1.28
C VAL A 74 -3.34 -1.65 -1.83
N PHE A 75 -2.58 -0.89 -1.04
CA PHE A 75 -1.21 -0.49 -1.37
C PHE A 75 -0.20 -1.22 -0.49
N ILE A 76 0.77 -1.89 -1.10
CA ILE A 76 1.80 -2.67 -0.40
C ILE A 76 3.18 -2.01 -0.59
N SER A 77 3.89 -1.75 0.50
CA SER A 77 5.22 -1.15 0.52
C SER A 77 6.06 -1.67 1.70
N LEU A 78 6.56 -2.89 1.59
CA LEU A 78 7.34 -3.59 2.62
C LEU A 78 8.87 -3.43 2.44
N GLY A 79 9.31 -2.29 1.91
CA GLY A 79 10.73 -2.01 1.67
C GLY A 79 11.37 -2.94 0.63
N ASP A 80 12.64 -3.30 0.83
CA ASP A 80 13.43 -4.12 -0.11
C ASP A 80 13.26 -5.63 0.09
N HIS A 81 12.23 -6.04 0.85
CA HIS A 81 11.94 -7.45 1.11
C HIS A 81 11.06 -8.04 0.01
N ALA A 82 11.67 -8.46 -1.10
CA ALA A 82 10.96 -9.03 -2.25
C ALA A 82 10.06 -10.23 -1.87
N ASN A 83 10.57 -11.17 -1.07
CA ASN A 83 9.79 -12.34 -0.66
C ASN A 83 8.54 -11.97 0.14
N ARG A 84 8.65 -11.03 1.09
CA ARG A 84 7.52 -10.56 1.89
C ARG A 84 6.48 -9.86 1.02
N SER A 85 6.95 -8.98 0.12
CA SER A 85 6.12 -8.28 -0.85
C SER A 85 5.30 -9.21 -1.75
N ILE A 86 5.92 -10.29 -2.24
CA ILE A 86 5.25 -11.32 -3.06
C ILE A 86 4.18 -12.06 -2.23
N VAL A 87 4.54 -12.54 -1.04
CA VAL A 87 3.61 -13.30 -0.17
C VAL A 87 2.43 -12.44 0.25
N THR A 88 2.66 -11.22 0.72
CA THR A 88 1.59 -10.28 1.07
C THR A 88 0.67 -9.98 -0.12
N THR A 89 1.23 -9.82 -1.32
CA THR A 89 0.41 -9.57 -2.53
C THR A 89 -0.47 -10.77 -2.85
N MET A 90 0.09 -11.98 -2.81
CA MET A 90 -0.64 -13.22 -3.06
C MET A 90 -1.78 -13.38 -2.06
N LEU A 91 -1.50 -13.25 -0.77
CA LEU A 91 -2.51 -13.36 0.30
C LEU A 91 -3.58 -12.27 0.17
N ALA A 92 -3.20 -11.02 -0.12
CA ALA A 92 -4.18 -9.94 -0.32
C ALA A 92 -5.18 -10.27 -1.45
N LEU A 93 -4.70 -10.82 -2.57
CA LEU A 93 -5.55 -11.27 -3.67
C LEU A 93 -6.44 -12.46 -3.26
N GLU A 94 -5.90 -13.44 -2.53
CA GLU A 94 -6.64 -14.61 -2.04
C GLU A 94 -7.75 -14.22 -1.05
N HIS A 95 -7.52 -13.21 -0.22
CA HIS A 95 -8.49 -12.63 0.70
C HIS A 95 -9.41 -11.57 0.04
N GLY A 96 -9.44 -11.51 -1.30
CA GLY A 96 -10.46 -10.78 -2.04
C GLY A 96 -10.17 -9.32 -2.35
N ALA A 97 -8.90 -8.87 -2.23
CA ALA A 97 -8.53 -7.54 -2.72
C ALA A 97 -8.74 -7.46 -4.25
N GLU A 98 -9.68 -6.62 -4.69
CA GLU A 98 -9.99 -6.47 -6.12
C GLU A 98 -8.89 -5.74 -6.89
N ARG A 99 -8.17 -4.83 -6.23
CA ARG A 99 -7.13 -4.01 -6.84
C ARG A 99 -5.94 -3.84 -5.91
N VAL A 100 -4.77 -4.31 -6.34
CA VAL A 100 -3.53 -4.21 -5.56
C VAL A 100 -2.52 -3.32 -6.28
N LEU A 101 -2.00 -2.34 -5.56
CA LEU A 101 -0.86 -1.51 -5.97
C LEU A 101 0.33 -1.87 -5.10
N ILE A 102 1.51 -1.98 -5.68
CA ILE A 102 2.71 -2.34 -4.92
C ILE A 102 3.93 -1.58 -5.37
N LYS A 103 4.77 -1.17 -4.41
CA LYS A 103 6.08 -0.60 -4.70
C LYS A 103 7.01 -1.68 -5.28
N GLY A 104 7.40 -1.51 -6.54
CA GLY A 104 8.39 -2.35 -7.21
C GLY A 104 9.79 -2.17 -6.61
N ILE A 105 10.55 -3.27 -6.61
CA ILE A 105 11.97 -3.27 -6.16
C ILE A 105 12.88 -3.33 -7.39
N ASP A 106 12.65 -4.31 -8.26
CA ASP A 106 13.32 -4.47 -9.54
C ASP A 106 12.36 -5.09 -10.58
N GLU A 107 12.83 -5.23 -11.83
CA GLU A 107 12.06 -5.79 -12.93
C GLU A 107 11.71 -7.28 -12.77
N LEU A 108 12.55 -8.07 -12.10
CA LEU A 108 12.26 -9.48 -11.86
C LEU A 108 11.11 -9.62 -10.85
N HIS A 109 11.18 -8.86 -9.76
CA HIS A 109 10.13 -8.76 -8.76
C HIS A 109 8.81 -8.29 -9.40
N ALA A 110 8.86 -7.23 -10.21
CA ALA A 110 7.69 -6.73 -10.93
C ALA A 110 7.09 -7.77 -11.89
N LYS A 111 7.92 -8.53 -12.59
CA LYS A 111 7.47 -9.61 -13.48
C LYS A 111 6.77 -10.75 -12.73
N ILE A 112 7.21 -11.07 -11.52
CA ILE A 112 6.55 -12.07 -10.67
C ILE A 112 5.19 -11.53 -10.20
N LEU A 113 5.16 -10.32 -9.64
CA LEU A 113 3.94 -9.70 -9.11
C LEU A 113 2.83 -9.58 -10.17
N ARG A 114 3.16 -9.12 -11.38
CA ARG A 114 2.19 -9.01 -12.49
C ARG A 114 1.62 -10.35 -12.96
N LYS A 115 2.22 -11.48 -12.58
CA LYS A 115 1.68 -12.82 -12.87
C LYS A 115 0.67 -13.31 -11.83
N LEU A 116 0.60 -12.66 -10.66
CA LEU A 116 -0.29 -13.08 -9.57
C LEU A 116 -1.75 -12.69 -9.82
N GLY A 117 -2.01 -11.62 -10.59
CA GLY A 117 -3.37 -11.17 -10.88
C GLY A 117 -3.43 -9.69 -11.23
N ASP A 118 -4.49 -9.01 -10.79
CA ASP A 118 -4.69 -7.57 -10.98
C ASP A 118 -3.79 -6.76 -10.03
N VAL A 119 -2.50 -6.72 -10.38
CA VAL A 119 -1.43 -6.07 -9.61
C VAL A 119 -0.76 -4.99 -10.43
N GLU A 120 -0.85 -3.75 -9.95
CA GLU A 120 -0.16 -2.59 -10.51
C GLU A 120 1.16 -2.35 -9.76
N VAL A 121 2.29 -2.49 -10.47
CA VAL A 121 3.63 -2.31 -9.88
C VAL A 121 4.16 -0.91 -10.17
N LEU A 122 4.51 -0.18 -9.12
CA LEU A 122 4.99 1.20 -9.17
C LEU A 122 6.46 1.31 -8.77
N PHE A 123 7.30 1.80 -9.69
CA PHE A 123 8.69 2.15 -9.41
C PHE A 123 8.77 3.62 -8.99
N ALA A 124 8.46 3.90 -7.72
CA ALA A 124 8.27 5.25 -7.19
C ALA A 124 9.50 6.15 -7.39
N GLU A 125 10.69 5.64 -7.11
CA GLU A 125 11.95 6.38 -7.23
C GLU A 125 12.26 6.71 -8.69
N GLU A 126 12.10 5.76 -9.61
CA GLU A 126 12.33 6.00 -11.04
C GLU A 126 11.32 6.98 -11.64
N ALA A 127 10.05 6.87 -11.25
CA ALA A 127 9.00 7.79 -11.66
C ALA A 127 9.31 9.21 -11.18
N MET A 128 9.71 9.37 -9.91
CA MET A 128 10.08 10.66 -9.36
C MET A 128 11.37 11.21 -9.99
N ALA A 129 12.37 10.37 -10.23
CA ALA A 129 13.61 10.78 -10.89
C ALA A 129 13.35 11.32 -12.30
N ARG A 130 12.50 10.65 -13.07
CA ARG A 130 12.06 11.13 -14.40
C ARG A 130 11.35 12.47 -14.31
N TYR A 131 10.38 12.59 -13.39
CA TYR A 131 9.68 13.85 -13.16
C TYR A 131 10.65 15.00 -12.83
N VAL A 132 11.61 14.76 -11.94
CA VAL A 132 12.61 15.78 -11.58
C VAL A 132 13.47 16.14 -12.78
N ALA A 133 13.95 15.15 -13.55
CA ALA A 133 14.76 15.40 -14.75
C ALA A 133 14.02 16.29 -15.76
N ASP A 134 12.74 16.01 -16.02
CA ASP A 134 11.91 16.76 -16.97
C ASP A 134 11.60 18.21 -16.53
N HIS A 135 11.84 18.56 -15.25
CA HIS A 135 11.60 19.91 -14.70
C HIS A 135 12.87 20.65 -14.26
N LEU A 136 14.03 19.98 -14.30
CA LEU A 136 15.32 20.59 -14.00
C LEU A 136 15.96 21.28 -15.22
N VAL A 137 15.56 20.89 -16.43
CA VAL A 137 16.00 21.46 -17.71
C VAL A 137 14.81 21.99 -18.50
#